data_AF-A0A7T7CBL2-F1
#
_entry.id   AF-A0A7T7CBL2-F1
#
_cell.length_a   1.000
_cell.length_b   1.000
_cell.length_c   1.000
_cell.angle_alpha   90.00
_cell.angle_beta   90.00
_cell.angle_gamma   90.00
#
_symmetry.space_group_name_H-M   'P 1'
#
loop_
_entity.id
_entity.type
_entity.pdbx_description
1 polymer ?
#
loop_
_entity_poly.entity_id
_entity_poly.type
_entity_poly.pdbx_seq_one_letter_code
_entity_poly.pdbx_strand_id
1 'polypeptide(L)' 'MKIYKSPDKVVIQGKAWQVLHLLKAYRKQYERVREWTREK' A
#
# COMPACT_ATOMS: atom_id res chain seq x y z
N MET A 1 6.55 3.02 10.00
CA MET A 1 6.15 2.87 8.58
C MET A 1 5.37 4.11 8.20
N LYS A 2 5.73 4.76 7.10
CA LYS A 2 4.98 5.90 6.57
C LYS A 2 4.40 5.50 5.22
N ILE A 3 3.09 5.67 5.05
CA ILE A 3 2.40 5.37 3.80
C ILE A 3 1.94 6.71 3.25
N TYR A 4 2.45 7.06 2.08
CA TYR A 4 2.05 8.25 1.35
C TYR A 4 1.16 7.80 0.21
N LYS A 5 -0.10 8.24 0.23
CA LYS A 5 -1.04 8.00 -0.85
C LYS A 5 -1.11 9.25 -1.72
N SER A 6 -0.85 9.09 -3.01
CA SER A 6 -1.14 10.06 -4.06
C SER A 6 -2.17 9.45 -5.01
N PRO A 7 -2.90 10.25 -5.79
CA PRO A 7 -3.95 9.72 -6.68
C PRO A 7 -3.48 8.58 -7.60
N ASP A 8 -2.24 8.71 -8.11
CA ASP A 8 -1.64 7.78 -9.06
C ASP A 8 -0.68 6.75 -8.44
N LYS A 9 -0.23 6.95 -7.20
CA LYS A 9 0.82 6.12 -6.60
C LYS A 9 0.72 6.01 -5.09
N VAL A 10 1.17 4.87 -4.57
CA VAL A 10 1.35 4.65 -3.14
C VAL A 10 2.83 4.45 -2.86
N VAL A 11 3.38 5.25 -1.96
CA VAL A 11 4.76 5.14 -1.50
C VAL A 11 4.76 4.62 -0.07
N ILE A 12 5.39 3.47 0.14
CA ILE A 12 5.52 2.84 1.46
C ILE A 12 6.98 2.98 1.90
N GLN A 13 7.20 3.67 3.01
CA GLN A 13 8.52 3.84 3.60
C GLN A 13 8.62 3.08 4.93
N GLY A 14 9.58 2.17 5.03
CA GLY A 14 9.78 1.34 6.21
C GLY A 14 10.84 0.27 5.99
N LYS A 15 11.01 -0.64 6.97
CA LYS A 15 11.90 -1.79 6.81
C LYS A 15 11.34 -2.73 5.74
N ALA A 16 12.21 -3.33 4.93
CA ALA A 16 11.81 -4.16 3.78
C ALA A 16 10.81 -5.26 4.15
N TRP A 17 11.01 -5.96 5.28
CA TRP A 17 10.10 -7.00 5.73
C TRP A 17 8.70 -6.47 6.08
N GLN A 18 8.61 -5.25 6.61
CA GLN A 18 7.32 -4.63 6.97
C GLN A 18 6.54 -4.25 5.71
N VAL A 19 7.24 -3.74 4.69
CA VAL A 19 6.66 -3.45 3.38
C VAL A 19 6.12 -4.73 2.75
N LEU A 20 6.90 -5.80 2.76
CA LEU A 20 6.48 -7.10 2.22
C LEU A 20 5.25 -7.65 2.94
N HIS A 21 5.23 -7.57 4.28
CA HIS A 21 4.10 -8.02 5.08
C HIS A 21 2.82 -7.23 4.75
N LEU A 22 2.94 -5.90 4.62
CA LEU A 22 1.80 -5.05 4.29
C LEU A 22 1.29 -5.28 2.87
N LEU A 23 2.18 -5.43 1.88
CA LEU A 23 1.78 -5.77 0.51
C LEU A 23 1.04 -7.11 0.42
N LYS A 24 1.44 -8.12 1.21
CA LYS A 24 0.74 -9.41 1.30
C LYS A 24 -0.66 -9.27 1.91
N ALA A 25 -0.81 -8.48 2.96
CA ALA A 25 -2.12 -8.19 3.54
C ALA A 25 -3.01 -7.44 2.54
N TYR A 26 -2.42 -6.47 1.84
CA TYR A 26 -3.10 -5.64 0.87
C TYR A 26 -3.65 -6.44 -0.32
N ARG A 27 -2.86 -7.38 -0.84
CA ARG A 27 -3.29 -8.30 -1.91
C ARG A 27 -4.53 -9.13 -1.55
N LYS A 28 -4.81 -9.36 -0.26
CA LYS A 28 -6.01 -10.07 0.18
C LYS A 28 -7.26 -9.20 0.18
N GLN A 29 -7.09 -7.89 0.38
CA GLN A 29 -8.21 -6.96 0.53
C GLN A 29 -8.53 -6.21 -0.76
N TYR A 30 -7.55 -6.03 -1.64
CA TYR A 30 -7.71 -5.25 -2.87
C TYR A 30 -6.97 -5.90 -4.03
N GLU A 31 -7.60 -5.85 -5.20
CA GLU A 31 -7.06 -6.46 -6.41
C GLU A 31 -6.15 -5.46 -7.15
N ARG A 32 -6.42 -4.15 -7.02
CA ARG A 32 -5.69 -3.08 -7.72
C ARG A 32 -5.16 -2.00 -6.78
N VAL A 33 -4.00 -1.46 -7.13
CA VAL A 33 -3.39 -0.31 -6.44
C VAL A 33 -4.29 0.94 -6.49
N ARG A 34 -5.12 1.08 -7.53
CA ARG A 34 -6.08 2.19 -7.66
C ARG A 34 -7.21 2.15 -6.63
N GLU A 35 -7.54 0.96 -6.12
CA GLU A 35 -8.51 0.81 -5.04
C GLU A 35 -7.89 1.32 -3.73
N TRP A 36 -6.56 1.21 -3.60
CA TRP A 36 -5.82 1.67 -2.43
C TRP A 36 -5.84 3.18 -2.25
N THR A 37 -5.71 3.88 -3.37
CA THR A 37 -5.65 5.33 -3.43
C THR A 37 -7.04 5.95 -3.32
N ARG A 38 -8.10 5.16 -3.51
CA ARG A 38 -9.50 5.60 -3.38
C ARG A 38 -10.00 5.60 -1.93
N GLU A 39 -9.46 4.78 -1.05
CA GLU A 39 -9.76 4.87 0.38
C GLU A 39 -8.99 6.03 1.02
N LYS A 40 -9.76 7.07 1.34
CA LYS A 40 -9.34 8.29 2.00
C LYS A 40 -9.38 8.11 3.52
#